data_AF-A0A816N9H4-F1
#
_entry.id   AF-A0A816N9H4-F1
#
_cell.length_a   1.000
_cell.length_b   1.000
_cell.length_c   1.000
_cell.angle_alpha   90.00
_cell.angle_beta   90.00
_cell.angle_gamma   90.00
#
_symmetry.space_group_name_H-M   'P 1'
#
loop_
_entity.id
_entity.type
_entity.pdbx_description
1 polymer ?
#
loop_
_entity_poly.entity_id
_entity_poly.type
_entity_poly.pdbx_seq_one_letter_code
_entity_poly.pdbx_strand_id
1 'polypeptide(L)'
;MNKIHTLLYIPNLIGYFRICLLVLAWHYFDDPKENHCYFRICLLVLAWHYFDDPIVFLTFYVIQVLLDAVDGWTARYFNQVSKFGEFLDIVIDNIGRGILWTRIASIGIFITSIEWITFVALNNHGSDWKLKLSSSNDLIVRNALKNGFQTPFGFLIIVLGTHGLPIIMYMMKYRVIFEMSYLLLHIIHILCIIGRLFSFYCEIYVIFLFISEDLLK
;
A
#
# COMPACT_ATOMS: atom_id res chain seq x y z
N MET A 1 34.79 5.36 -18.61
CA MET A 1 33.70 6.12 -19.27
C MET A 1 32.68 6.51 -18.21
N ASN A 2 32.32 7.79 -18.16
CA ASN A 2 32.12 8.56 -16.93
C ASN A 2 30.75 8.36 -16.25
N LYS A 3 30.74 8.13 -14.93
CA LYS A 3 29.52 8.11 -14.06
C LYS A 3 28.63 9.35 -14.20
N ILE A 4 29.19 10.47 -14.69
CA ILE A 4 28.49 11.73 -14.94
C ILE A 4 27.44 11.59 -16.07
N HIS A 5 27.69 10.74 -17.08
CA HIS A 5 26.72 10.56 -18.17
C HIS A 5 25.45 9.82 -17.72
N THR A 6 25.56 8.93 -16.72
CA THR A 6 24.40 8.20 -16.19
C THR A 6 23.45 9.12 -15.43
N LEU A 7 23.95 10.17 -14.76
CA LEU A 7 23.12 11.17 -14.08
C LEU A 7 22.27 11.99 -15.07
N LEU A 8 22.73 12.17 -16.30
CA LEU A 8 22.07 12.99 -17.31
C LEU A 8 21.16 12.20 -18.26
N TYR A 9 20.85 10.94 -17.96
CA TYR A 9 19.88 10.18 -18.73
C TYR A 9 18.48 10.77 -18.61
N ILE A 10 17.75 10.79 -19.73
CA ILE A 10 16.41 11.38 -19.85
C ILE A 10 15.46 10.87 -18.74
N PRO A 11 15.42 9.57 -18.38
CA PRO A 11 14.64 9.09 -17.24
C PRO A 11 15.06 9.67 -15.87
N ASN A 12 16.35 9.91 -15.66
CA ASN A 12 16.89 10.45 -14.41
C ASN A 12 16.61 11.96 -14.30
N LEU A 13 16.68 12.69 -15.42
CA LEU A 13 16.25 14.09 -15.50
C LEU A 13 14.76 14.26 -15.22
N ILE A 14 13.91 13.35 -15.70
CA ILE A 14 12.48 13.30 -15.36
C ILE A 14 12.30 13.01 -13.86
N GLY A 15 13.13 12.13 -13.28
CA GLY A 15 13.17 11.86 -11.84
C GLY A 15 13.52 13.10 -11.01
N TYR A 16 14.56 13.85 -11.39
CA TYR A 16 14.94 15.09 -10.71
C TYR A 16 13.86 16.16 -10.83
N PHE A 17 13.24 16.31 -12.01
CA PHE A 17 12.14 17.24 -12.21
C PHE A 17 10.94 16.92 -11.31
N ARG A 18 10.63 15.62 -11.13
CA ARG A 18 9.57 15.17 -10.20
C ARG A 18 9.91 15.47 -8.74
N ILE A 19 11.16 15.26 -8.32
CA ILE A 19 11.63 15.62 -6.97
C ILE A 19 11.54 17.13 -6.75
N CYS A 20 11.96 17.94 -7.74
CA CYS A 20 11.85 19.39 -7.67
C CYS A 20 10.39 19.86 -7.59
N LEU A 21 9.47 19.26 -8.35
CA LEU A 21 8.04 19.56 -8.24
C LEU A 21 7.47 19.19 -6.87
N LEU A 22 7.95 18.10 -6.26
CA LEU A 22 7.56 17.69 -4.91
C LEU A 22 8.06 18.65 -3.84
N VAL A 23 9.31 19.13 -3.96
CA VAL A 23 9.90 20.12 -3.06
C VAL A 23 9.22 21.49 -3.23
N LEU A 24 8.84 21.86 -4.45
CA LEU A 24 8.07 23.06 -4.72
C LEU A 24 6.63 22.96 -4.16
N ALA A 25 6.01 21.78 -4.23
CA ALA A 25 4.71 21.53 -3.61
C ALA A 25 4.79 21.62 -2.07
N TRP A 26 5.83 21.03 -1.46
CA TRP A 26 6.13 21.19 -0.03
C TRP A 26 6.30 22.66 0.35
N HIS A 27 7.02 23.44 -0.45
CA HIS A 27 7.27 24.85 -0.14
C HIS A 27 6.02 25.73 -0.26
N TYR A 28 5.03 25.33 -1.06
CA TYR A 28 3.80 26.10 -1.30
C TYR A 28 2.60 25.68 -0.42
N PHE A 29 2.65 24.52 0.24
CA PHE A 29 1.58 24.02 1.10
C PHE A 29 1.97 24.07 2.59
N ASP A 30 1.51 25.12 3.27
CA ASP A 30 1.81 25.46 4.66
C ASP A 30 0.80 24.85 5.66
N ASP A 31 0.22 23.68 5.34
CA ASP A 31 -0.70 22.98 6.23
C ASP A 31 0.03 21.76 6.86
N PRO A 32 0.27 21.74 8.19
CA PRO A 32 1.05 20.69 8.85
C PRO A 32 0.50 19.27 8.67
N LYS A 33 -0.77 19.14 8.24
CA LYS A 33 -1.43 17.85 7.98
C LYS A 33 -0.96 17.14 6.72
N GLU A 34 -0.55 17.88 5.70
CA GLU A 34 -0.10 17.29 4.42
C GLU A 34 1.41 16.99 4.43
N ASN A 35 2.17 17.64 5.30
CA ASN A 35 3.63 17.47 5.42
C ASN A 35 4.04 16.02 5.73
N HIS A 36 3.21 15.27 6.45
CA HIS A 36 3.45 13.86 6.77
C HIS A 36 3.27 12.95 5.54
N CYS A 37 2.21 13.17 4.76
CA CYS A 37 2.00 12.45 3.49
C CYS A 37 3.07 12.82 2.44
N TYR A 38 3.52 14.07 2.39
CA TYR A 38 4.63 14.47 1.52
C TYR A 38 5.96 13.83 1.93
N PHE A 39 6.22 13.68 3.24
CA PHE A 39 7.38 12.94 3.73
C PHE A 39 7.34 11.47 3.31
N ARG A 40 6.16 10.83 3.38
CA ARG A 40 5.91 9.48 2.85
C ARG A 40 6.19 9.40 1.34
N ILE A 41 5.81 10.42 0.57
CA ILE A 41 6.14 10.45 -0.87
C ILE A 41 7.66 10.61 -1.08
N CYS A 42 8.33 11.46 -0.31
CA CYS A 42 9.79 11.60 -0.34
C CYS A 42 10.52 10.29 -0.03
N LEU A 43 10.09 9.55 0.99
CA LEU A 43 10.64 8.24 1.35
C LEU A 43 10.41 7.20 0.25
N LEU A 44 9.23 7.20 -0.37
CA LEU A 44 8.92 6.30 -1.49
C LEU A 44 9.77 6.63 -2.74
N VAL A 45 10.05 7.92 -2.98
CA VAL A 45 10.96 8.37 -4.04
C VAL A 45 12.41 8.04 -3.72
N LEU A 46 12.84 8.14 -2.45
CA LEU A 46 14.16 7.70 -2.01
C LEU A 46 14.32 6.19 -2.13
N ALA A 47 13.31 5.40 -1.75
CA ALA A 47 13.29 3.95 -1.97
C ALA A 47 13.41 3.62 -3.47
N TRP A 48 12.68 4.35 -4.33
CA TRP A 48 12.84 4.26 -5.78
C TRP A 48 14.25 4.68 -6.24
N HIS A 49 14.87 5.67 -5.61
CA HIS A 49 16.21 6.11 -5.99
C HIS A 49 17.28 5.06 -5.63
N TYR A 50 17.13 4.38 -4.49
CA TYR A 50 18.00 3.30 -4.03
C TYR A 50 17.50 1.90 -4.45
N PHE A 51 16.81 1.81 -5.59
CA PHE A 51 16.18 0.58 -6.10
C PHE A 51 17.14 -0.60 -6.34
N ASP A 52 18.44 -0.30 -6.44
CA ASP A 52 19.49 -1.29 -6.68
C ASP A 52 20.03 -1.96 -5.41
N ASP A 53 19.79 -1.38 -4.22
CA ASP A 53 20.18 -1.97 -2.93
C ASP A 53 18.96 -2.55 -2.20
N PRO A 54 18.83 -3.90 -2.11
CA PRO A 54 17.66 -4.53 -1.54
C PRO A 54 17.43 -4.25 -0.05
N ILE A 55 18.50 -4.02 0.71
CA ILE A 55 18.41 -3.79 2.15
C ILE A 55 17.95 -2.35 2.41
N VAL A 56 18.51 -1.39 1.69
CA VAL A 56 18.14 0.03 1.80
C VAL A 56 16.69 0.25 1.34
N PHE A 57 16.29 -0.34 0.22
CA PHE A 57 14.92 -0.30 -0.27
C PHE A 57 13.93 -0.87 0.76
N LEU A 58 14.20 -2.06 1.28
CA LEU A 58 13.32 -2.71 2.27
C LEU A 58 13.21 -1.88 3.56
N THR A 59 14.32 -1.27 4.00
CA THR A 59 14.36 -0.43 5.20
C THR A 59 13.45 0.79 5.03
N PHE A 60 13.58 1.53 3.94
CA PHE A 60 12.70 2.68 3.67
C PHE A 60 11.24 2.26 3.48
N TYR A 61 10.98 1.13 2.83
CA TYR A 61 9.62 0.60 2.68
C TYR A 61 8.98 0.22 4.02
N VAL A 62 9.72 -0.44 4.91
CA VAL A 62 9.20 -0.79 6.24
C VAL A 62 8.95 0.45 7.08
N ILE A 63 9.85 1.44 7.04
CA ILE A 63 9.66 2.73 7.73
C ILE A 63 8.40 3.44 7.20
N GLN A 64 8.20 3.46 5.88
CA GLN A 64 7.01 4.01 5.24
C GLN A 64 5.71 3.38 5.75
N VAL A 65 5.67 2.05 5.88
CA VAL A 65 4.49 1.32 6.37
C VAL A 65 4.26 1.56 7.86
N LEU A 66 5.32 1.68 8.66
CA LEU A 66 5.19 2.00 10.08
C LEU A 66 4.68 3.42 10.31
N LEU A 67 5.10 4.38 9.47
CA LEU A 67 4.63 5.76 9.55
C LEU A 67 3.14 5.90 9.23
N ASP A 68 2.56 5.07 8.37
CA ASP A 68 1.10 5.01 8.14
C ASP A 68 0.30 4.79 9.44
N ALA A 69 0.76 3.82 10.25
CA ALA A 69 0.14 3.51 11.53
C ALA A 69 0.25 4.69 12.51
N VAL A 70 1.37 5.41 12.47
CA VAL A 70 1.61 6.61 13.29
C VAL A 70 0.72 7.76 12.82
N ASP A 71 0.63 8.03 11.52
CA ASP A 71 -0.19 9.11 10.95
C ASP A 71 -1.67 8.91 11.33
N GLY A 72 -2.19 7.70 11.17
CA GLY A 72 -3.56 7.37 11.58
C GLY A 72 -3.80 7.46 13.09
N TRP A 73 -2.82 7.09 13.92
CA TRP A 73 -2.92 7.24 15.37
C TRP A 73 -2.91 8.72 15.80
N THR A 74 -1.99 9.51 15.24
CA THR A 74 -1.81 10.93 15.52
C THR A 74 -3.05 11.73 15.09
N ALA A 75 -3.58 11.45 13.90
CA ALA A 75 -4.80 12.08 13.39
C ALA A 75 -6.02 11.84 14.30
N ARG A 76 -6.15 10.62 14.86
CA ARG A 76 -7.20 10.28 15.84
C ARG A 76 -6.96 10.94 17.20
N TYR A 77 -5.72 10.99 17.68
CA TYR A 77 -5.38 11.61 18.96
C TYR A 77 -5.70 13.11 18.96
N PHE A 78 -5.41 13.81 17.85
CA PHE A 78 -5.68 15.23 17.70
C PHE A 78 -7.06 15.56 17.11
N ASN A 79 -7.92 14.57 16.83
CA ASN A 79 -9.21 14.74 16.13
C ASN A 79 -9.10 15.51 14.80
N GLN A 80 -8.00 15.32 14.07
CA GLN A 80 -7.70 15.99 12.81
C GLN A 80 -7.75 14.99 11.64
N VAL A 81 -8.96 14.54 11.29
CA VAL A 81 -9.18 13.62 10.17
C VAL A 81 -9.73 14.38 8.96
N SER A 82 -9.10 14.22 7.80
CA SER A 82 -9.55 14.84 6.53
C SER A 82 -9.90 13.78 5.49
N LYS A 83 -10.90 14.05 4.65
CA LYS A 83 -11.28 13.16 3.54
C LYS A 83 -10.17 13.03 2.49
N PHE A 84 -9.41 14.11 2.29
CA PHE A 84 -8.27 14.11 1.39
C PHE A 84 -7.12 13.26 1.92
N GLY A 85 -6.83 13.32 3.22
CA GLY A 85 -5.82 12.47 3.87
C GLY A 85 -6.17 10.99 3.72
N GLU A 86 -7.42 10.60 4.02
CA GLU A 86 -7.87 9.19 3.83
C GLU A 86 -7.70 8.72 2.37
N PHE A 87 -8.01 9.59 1.40
CA PHE A 87 -7.79 9.29 -0.02
C PHE A 87 -6.30 9.15 -0.36
N LEU A 88 -5.47 10.08 0.11
CA LEU A 88 -4.04 10.13 -0.18
C LEU A 88 -3.29 8.94 0.44
N ASP A 89 -3.65 8.52 1.64
CA ASP A 89 -3.06 7.35 2.31
C ASP A 89 -3.26 6.07 1.47
N ILE A 90 -4.49 5.83 0.98
CA ILE A 90 -4.79 4.66 0.14
C ILE A 90 -4.00 4.72 -1.18
N VAL A 91 -3.85 5.90 -1.78
CA VAL A 91 -3.07 6.10 -3.00
C VAL A 91 -1.59 5.79 -2.77
N ILE A 92 -0.99 6.31 -1.71
CA ILE A 92 0.42 6.07 -1.37
C ILE A 92 0.67 4.59 -1.12
N ASP A 93 -0.24 3.93 -0.42
CA ASP A 93 -0.19 2.50 -0.14
C ASP A 93 -0.25 1.64 -1.42
N ASN A 94 -1.17 1.94 -2.33
CA ASN A 94 -1.28 1.26 -3.62
C ASN A 94 -0.02 1.45 -4.49
N ILE A 95 0.54 2.66 -4.51
CA ILE A 95 1.79 2.94 -5.23
C ILE A 95 2.95 2.15 -4.61
N GLY A 96 3.10 2.19 -3.29
CA GLY A 96 4.15 1.47 -2.57
C GLY A 96 4.09 -0.03 -2.81
N ARG A 97 2.91 -0.63 -2.67
CA ARG A 97 2.70 -2.06 -2.98
C ARG A 97 2.95 -2.36 -4.45
N GLY A 98 2.55 -1.48 -5.37
CA GLY A 98 2.80 -1.65 -6.80
C GLY A 98 4.28 -1.73 -7.15
N ILE A 99 5.11 -0.85 -6.56
CA ILE A 99 6.57 -0.87 -6.73
C ILE A 99 7.15 -2.19 -6.20
N LEU A 100 6.68 -2.63 -5.04
CA LEU A 100 7.14 -3.87 -4.41
C LEU A 100 6.75 -5.10 -5.25
N TRP A 101 5.49 -5.20 -5.68
CA TRP A 101 4.96 -6.29 -6.48
C TRP A 101 5.66 -6.44 -7.83
N THR A 102 5.84 -5.35 -8.55
CA THR A 102 6.53 -5.33 -9.86
C THR A 102 7.99 -5.79 -9.76
N ARG A 103 8.64 -5.58 -8.61
CA ARG A 103 10.00 -6.05 -8.36
C ARG A 103 10.06 -7.54 -8.02
N ILE A 104 9.03 -8.09 -7.39
CA ILE A 104 8.99 -9.48 -6.93
C ILE A 104 8.58 -10.43 -8.07
N ALA A 105 7.44 -10.16 -8.72
CA ALA A 105 6.83 -11.08 -9.66
C ALA A 105 6.23 -10.34 -10.86
N SER A 106 6.30 -10.96 -12.05
CA SER A 106 5.67 -10.44 -13.26
C SER A 106 4.15 -10.33 -13.13
N ILE A 107 3.52 -11.23 -12.37
CA ILE A 107 2.09 -11.17 -12.02
C ILE A 107 1.75 -10.01 -11.08
N GLY A 108 2.75 -9.34 -10.50
CA GLY A 108 2.56 -8.22 -9.59
C GLY A 108 1.74 -7.08 -10.19
N ILE A 109 1.91 -6.80 -11.50
CA ILE A 109 1.12 -5.79 -12.22
C ILE A 109 -0.38 -6.13 -12.19
N PHE A 110 -0.72 -7.40 -12.36
CA PHE A 110 -2.11 -7.85 -12.32
C PHE A 110 -2.71 -7.67 -10.92
N ILE A 111 -1.97 -8.04 -9.88
CA ILE A 111 -2.38 -7.88 -8.48
C ILE A 111 -2.62 -6.40 -8.16
N THR A 112 -1.66 -5.53 -8.52
CA THR A 112 -1.78 -4.08 -8.31
C THR A 112 -2.93 -3.48 -9.11
N SER A 113 -3.20 -3.97 -10.32
CA SER A 113 -4.33 -3.50 -11.12
C SER A 113 -5.66 -3.76 -10.43
N ILE A 114 -5.81 -4.92 -9.77
CA ILE A 114 -7.02 -5.25 -9.00
C ILE A 114 -7.13 -4.34 -7.78
N GLU A 115 -6.04 -4.10 -7.05
CA GLU A 115 -6.03 -3.16 -5.91
C GLU A 115 -6.49 -1.75 -6.32
N TRP A 116 -6.09 -1.27 -7.50
CA TRP A 116 -6.55 0.01 -8.06
C TRP A 116 -8.03 0.00 -8.45
N ILE A 117 -8.52 -1.07 -9.08
CA ILE A 117 -9.94 -1.18 -9.45
C ILE A 117 -10.80 -1.23 -8.18
N THR A 118 -10.39 -2.00 -7.17
CA THR A 118 -11.08 -2.05 -5.87
C THR A 118 -11.10 -0.69 -5.20
N PHE A 119 -10.01 0.08 -5.24
CA PHE A 119 -9.98 1.45 -4.74
C PHE A 119 -11.01 2.36 -5.43
N VAL A 120 -11.08 2.32 -6.77
CA VAL A 120 -12.06 3.11 -7.53
C VAL A 120 -13.49 2.70 -7.18
N ALA A 121 -13.76 1.39 -7.11
CA ALA A 121 -15.06 0.86 -6.71
C ALA A 121 -15.46 1.32 -5.30
N LEU A 122 -14.56 1.26 -4.32
CA LEU A 122 -14.81 1.73 -2.95
C LEU A 122 -15.06 3.24 -2.88
N ASN A 123 -14.29 4.03 -3.61
CA ASN A 123 -14.42 5.48 -3.59
C ASN A 123 -15.79 5.95 -4.12
N ASN A 124 -16.35 5.22 -5.09
CA ASN A 124 -17.71 5.49 -5.60
C ASN A 124 -18.81 5.22 -4.55
N HIS A 125 -18.58 4.33 -3.58
CA HIS A 125 -19.57 4.02 -2.54
C HIS A 125 -19.65 5.09 -1.43
N GLY A 126 -18.73 6.07 -1.44
CA GLY A 126 -18.65 7.16 -0.47
C GLY A 126 -18.07 6.73 0.88
N SER A 127 -18.01 7.64 1.86
CA SER A 127 -17.40 7.40 3.18
C SER A 127 -18.03 6.26 3.99
N ASP A 128 -19.26 5.87 3.65
CA ASP A 128 -20.03 4.86 4.38
C ASP A 128 -19.85 3.44 3.81
N TRP A 129 -18.93 3.25 2.86
CA TRP A 129 -18.65 1.94 2.26
C TRP A 129 -18.37 0.86 3.31
N LYS A 130 -17.64 1.21 4.39
CA LYS A 130 -17.31 0.29 5.48
C LYS A 130 -18.56 -0.23 6.18
N LEU A 131 -19.56 0.64 6.40
CA LEU A 131 -20.83 0.28 7.02
C LEU A 131 -21.67 -0.58 6.08
N LYS A 132 -21.79 -0.18 4.81
CA LYS A 132 -22.55 -0.93 3.79
C LYS A 132 -22.02 -2.35 3.61
N LEU A 133 -20.70 -2.51 3.46
CA LEU A 133 -20.11 -3.84 3.30
C LEU A 133 -20.12 -4.65 4.60
N SER A 134 -20.06 -4.00 5.77
CA SER A 134 -20.24 -4.69 7.06
C SER A 134 -21.67 -5.24 7.24
N SER A 135 -22.65 -4.66 6.55
CA SER A 135 -24.03 -5.17 6.50
C SER A 135 -24.30 -6.15 5.36
N SER A 136 -23.28 -6.53 4.57
CA SER A 136 -23.45 -7.44 3.44
C SER A 136 -23.82 -8.86 3.89
N ASN A 137 -24.49 -9.59 2.99
CA ASN A 137 -24.87 -10.99 3.22
C ASN A 137 -23.67 -11.95 3.21
N ASP A 138 -22.51 -11.51 2.69
CA ASP A 138 -21.32 -12.34 2.60
C ASP A 138 -20.61 -12.44 3.94
N LEU A 139 -20.45 -13.68 4.42
CA LEU A 139 -19.89 -13.95 5.74
C LEU A 139 -18.39 -13.63 5.82
N ILE A 140 -17.65 -13.81 4.72
CA ILE A 140 -16.21 -13.57 4.66
C ILE A 140 -15.95 -12.07 4.69
N VAL A 141 -16.64 -11.32 3.82
CA VAL A 141 -16.51 -9.86 3.73
C VAL A 141 -16.94 -9.21 5.03
N ARG A 142 -18.08 -9.62 5.59
CA ARG A 142 -18.57 -9.11 6.88
C ARG A 142 -17.59 -9.36 8.01
N ASN A 143 -17.04 -10.57 8.11
CA ASN A 143 -16.11 -10.91 9.19
C ASN A 143 -14.75 -10.22 9.01
N ALA A 144 -14.31 -9.98 7.78
CA ALA A 144 -13.08 -9.24 7.48
C ALA A 144 -13.20 -7.76 7.88
N LEU A 145 -14.36 -7.14 7.65
CA LEU A 145 -14.61 -5.72 7.95
C LEU A 145 -15.02 -5.44 9.39
N LYS A 146 -15.38 -6.48 10.16
CA LYS A 146 -15.87 -6.33 11.53
C LYS A 146 -14.89 -5.55 12.41
N ASN A 147 -15.43 -4.62 13.21
CA ASN A 147 -14.66 -3.71 14.07
C ASN A 147 -13.60 -2.88 13.33
N GLY A 148 -13.81 -2.56 12.05
CA GLY A 148 -12.83 -1.81 11.27
C GLY A 148 -11.50 -2.57 11.14
N PHE A 149 -11.59 -3.86 10.78
CA PHE A 149 -10.46 -4.76 10.55
C PHE A 149 -9.71 -5.27 11.79
N GLN A 150 -10.15 -4.90 13.00
CA GLN A 150 -9.48 -5.26 14.26
C GLN A 150 -9.76 -6.70 14.76
N THR A 151 -10.36 -7.56 13.94
CA THR A 151 -10.51 -8.98 14.27
C THR A 151 -9.23 -9.74 13.90
N PRO A 152 -8.91 -10.87 14.56
CA PRO A 152 -7.78 -11.72 14.16
C PRO A 152 -7.84 -12.14 12.69
N PHE A 153 -9.06 -12.33 12.17
CA PHE A 153 -9.32 -12.64 10.77
C PHE A 153 -9.06 -11.43 9.85
N GLY A 154 -9.54 -10.23 10.21
CA GLY A 154 -9.25 -9.00 9.48
C GLY A 154 -7.74 -8.69 9.44
N PHE A 155 -7.05 -8.86 10.56
CA PHE A 155 -5.59 -8.71 10.64
C PHE A 155 -4.85 -9.69 9.71
N LEU A 156 -5.24 -10.97 9.73
CA LEU A 156 -4.64 -11.98 8.85
C LEU A 156 -4.85 -11.66 7.37
N ILE A 157 -6.05 -11.22 7.00
CA ILE A 157 -6.40 -10.94 5.60
C ILE A 157 -5.69 -9.68 5.11
N ILE A 158 -5.78 -8.60 5.86
CA ILE A 158 -5.43 -7.26 5.36
C ILE A 158 -3.98 -6.91 5.69
N VAL A 159 -3.58 -7.09 6.96
CA VAL A 159 -2.22 -6.72 7.36
C VAL A 159 -1.23 -7.75 6.84
N LEU A 160 -1.46 -9.03 7.10
CA LEU A 160 -0.53 -10.09 6.67
C LEU A 160 -0.68 -10.41 5.17
N GLY A 161 -1.90 -10.49 4.64
CA GLY A 161 -2.14 -10.81 3.24
C GLY A 161 -1.74 -9.70 2.28
N THR A 162 -2.24 -8.48 2.48
CA THR A 162 -2.06 -7.37 1.53
C THR A 162 -0.71 -6.68 1.69
N HIS A 163 -0.25 -6.44 2.93
CA HIS A 163 1.06 -5.80 3.18
C HIS A 163 2.18 -6.80 3.47
N GLY A 164 1.92 -7.86 4.24
CA GLY A 164 2.94 -8.81 4.68
C GLY A 164 3.48 -9.71 3.57
N LEU A 165 2.62 -10.23 2.70
CA LEU A 165 3.02 -11.14 1.61
C LEU A 165 4.12 -10.56 0.71
N PRO A 166 3.96 -9.36 0.11
CA PRO A 166 4.99 -8.84 -0.78
C PRO A 166 6.31 -8.55 -0.03
N ILE A 167 6.26 -8.15 1.24
CA ILE A 167 7.48 -7.96 2.06
C ILE A 167 8.24 -9.29 2.21
N ILE A 168 7.54 -10.36 2.59
CA ILE A 168 8.15 -11.68 2.81
C ILE A 168 8.70 -12.25 1.51
N MET A 169 7.94 -12.14 0.41
CA MET A 169 8.40 -12.58 -0.90
C MET A 169 9.65 -11.81 -1.36
N TYR A 170 9.72 -10.51 -1.06
CA TYR A 170 10.91 -9.69 -1.33
C TYR A 170 12.12 -10.18 -0.51
N MET A 171 11.93 -10.38 0.80
CA MET A 171 12.98 -10.91 1.69
C MET A 171 13.50 -12.25 1.21
N MET A 172 12.62 -13.17 0.81
CA MET A 172 12.98 -14.48 0.27
C MET A 172 13.74 -14.37 -1.06
N LYS A 173 13.29 -13.50 -1.98
CA LYS A 173 13.90 -13.32 -3.31
C LYS A 173 15.33 -12.77 -3.23
N TYR A 174 15.54 -11.76 -2.39
CA TYR A 174 16.84 -11.09 -2.25
C TYR A 174 17.70 -11.67 -1.13
N ARG A 175 17.24 -12.77 -0.48
CA ARG A 175 17.91 -13.41 0.66
C ARG A 175 18.22 -12.44 1.80
N VAL A 176 17.37 -11.42 1.97
CA VAL A 176 17.42 -10.51 3.11
C VAL A 176 16.74 -11.21 4.27
N ILE A 177 17.47 -12.09 4.94
CA ILE A 177 16.98 -12.88 6.07
C ILE A 177 17.57 -12.27 7.34
N PHE A 178 16.74 -11.55 8.11
CA PHE A 178 17.00 -11.33 9.53
C PHE A 178 16.97 -12.69 10.23
N GLU A 179 17.69 -12.87 11.35
CA GLU A 179 18.03 -14.12 12.08
C GLU A 179 16.93 -15.18 12.35
N MET A 180 15.73 -15.02 11.80
CA MET A 180 14.63 -15.95 11.74
C MET A 180 15.00 -17.31 11.14
N SER A 181 14.48 -18.37 11.74
CA SER A 181 14.61 -19.72 11.21
C SER A 181 13.87 -19.89 9.88
N TYR A 182 14.41 -20.70 8.97
CA TYR A 182 13.77 -20.99 7.67
C TYR A 182 12.36 -21.58 7.84
N LEU A 183 12.14 -22.39 8.87
CA LEU A 183 10.83 -22.97 9.18
C LEU A 183 9.80 -21.89 9.52
N LEU A 184 10.16 -20.95 10.39
CA LEU A 184 9.28 -19.85 10.77
C LEU A 184 8.94 -18.99 9.55
N LEU A 185 9.93 -18.67 8.71
CA LEU A 185 9.70 -17.90 7.49
C LEU A 185 8.70 -18.56 6.53
N HIS A 186 8.78 -19.88 6.35
CA HIS A 186 7.84 -20.63 5.51
C HIS A 186 6.42 -20.64 6.09
N ILE A 187 6.28 -20.79 7.41
CA ILE A 187 4.98 -20.72 8.09
C ILE A 187 4.34 -19.35 7.86
N ILE A 188 5.09 -18.26 8.07
CA ILE A 188 4.58 -16.90 7.88
C ILE A 188 4.23 -16.68 6.39
N HIS A 189 5.06 -17.16 5.46
CA HIS A 189 4.78 -17.06 4.02
C HIS A 189 3.46 -17.74 3.65
N ILE A 190 3.21 -18.97 4.14
CA ILE A 190 1.94 -19.69 3.90
C ILE A 190 0.76 -18.92 4.47
N LEU A 191 0.87 -18.39 5.69
CA LEU A 191 -0.18 -17.58 6.31
C LEU A 191 -0.48 -16.32 5.49
N CYS A 192 0.54 -15.68 4.92
CA CYS A 192 0.37 -14.50 4.07
C CYS A 192 -0.26 -14.84 2.71
N ILE A 193 0.05 -16.00 2.12
CA ILE A 193 -0.64 -16.48 0.92
C ILE A 193 -2.13 -16.69 1.20
N ILE A 194 -2.46 -17.35 2.31
CA ILE A 194 -3.85 -17.56 2.72
C ILE A 194 -4.56 -16.22 2.90
N GLY A 195 -3.94 -15.27 3.62
CA GLY A 195 -4.45 -13.92 3.79
C GLY A 195 -4.71 -13.21 2.45
N ARG A 196 -3.76 -13.30 1.50
CA ARG A 196 -3.90 -12.66 0.18
C ARG A 196 -5.03 -13.25 -0.64
N LEU A 197 -5.25 -14.57 -0.59
CA LEU A 197 -6.37 -15.22 -1.29
C LEU A 197 -7.72 -14.71 -0.77
N PHE A 198 -7.86 -14.54 0.54
CA PHE A 198 -9.05 -13.93 1.13
C PHE A 198 -9.19 -12.43 0.78
N SER A 199 -8.08 -11.67 0.76
CA SER A 199 -8.10 -10.26 0.31
C SER A 199 -8.57 -10.16 -1.13
N PHE A 200 -8.06 -11.04 -1.99
CA PHE A 200 -8.44 -11.12 -3.40
C PHE A 200 -9.94 -11.42 -3.56
N TYR A 201 -10.46 -12.36 -2.77
CA TYR A 201 -11.90 -12.64 -2.75
C TYR A 201 -12.72 -11.39 -2.39
N CYS A 202 -12.30 -10.65 -1.35
CA CYS A 202 -12.97 -9.42 -0.94
C CYS A 202 -12.89 -8.32 -2.02
N GLU A 203 -11.74 -8.16 -2.68
CA GLU A 203 -11.52 -7.24 -3.79
C GLU A 203 -12.48 -7.54 -4.96
N ILE A 204 -12.58 -8.81 -5.37
CA ILE A 204 -13.50 -9.24 -6.43
C ILE A 204 -14.96 -9.03 -6.03
N TYR A 205 -15.32 -9.33 -4.78
CA TYR A 205 -16.68 -9.09 -4.27
C TYR A 205 -17.07 -7.61 -4.37
N VAL A 206 -16.18 -6.71 -3.94
CA VAL A 206 -16.39 -5.25 -4.02
C VAL A 206 -16.58 -4.80 -5.47
N ILE A 207 -15.74 -5.29 -6.38
CA ILE A 207 -15.81 -4.96 -7.81
C ILE A 207 -17.13 -5.45 -8.40
N PHE A 208 -17.54 -6.67 -8.07
CA PHE A 208 -18.80 -7.23 -8.55
C PHE A 208 -20.00 -6.45 -8.02
N LEU A 209 -19.97 -6.07 -6.74
CA LEU A 209 -21.00 -5.24 -6.12
C LEU A 209 -21.14 -3.91 -6.87
N PHE A 210 -20.02 -3.23 -7.12
CA PHE A 210 -19.99 -1.98 -7.88
C PHE A 210 -20.59 -2.12 -9.28
N ILE A 211 -20.20 -3.15 -10.03
CA ILE A 211 -20.75 -3.42 -11.38
C ILE A 211 -22.26 -3.71 -11.31
N SER A 212 -22.69 -4.48 -10.32
CA SER A 212 -24.11 -4.84 -10.16
C SER A 212 -24.99 -3.64 -9.83
N GLU A 213 -24.51 -2.71 -9.01
CA GLU A 213 -25.23 -1.48 -8.66
C GLU A 213 -25.35 -0.53 -9.85
N ASP A 214 -24.33 -0.45 -10.72
CA ASP A 214 -24.38 0.38 -11.92
C ASP A 214 -25.25 -0.22 -13.04
N LEU A 215 -25.34 -1.55 -13.14
CA LEU A 215 -26.25 -2.21 -14.10
C LEU A 215 -27.74 -2.08 -13.73
N LEU A 216 -28.06 -1.75 -12.48
CA LEU A 216 -29.42 -1.60 -11.97
C LEU A 216 -29.94 -0.16 -11.99
N LYS A 217 -29.11 0.82 -12.39
CA LYS A 217 -29.50 2.22 -12.63
C LYS A 217 -29.98 2.42 -14.07
#